data_AF-A0AAU3CCV2-F1
#
_entry.id   AF-A0AAU3CCV2-F1
#
_cell.length_a   1.000
_cell.length_b   1.000
_cell.length_c   1.000
_cell.angle_alpha   90.00
_cell.angle_beta   90.00
_cell.angle_gamma   90.00
#
_symmetry.space_group_name_H-M   'P 1'
#
loop_
_entity.id
_entity.type
_entity.pdbx_description
1 polymer ?
#
loop_
_entity_poly.entity_id
_entity_poly.type
_entity_poly.pdbx_seq_one_letter_code
_entity_poly.pdbx_strand_id
1 'polypeptide(L)' 'MPGRRFPGVLVQGDSLHILRGDMAEVVGACERGDLEEARDSAGLLLVHLDALLARYEAALGEHEIPRPY' A
#
# COMPACT_ATOMS: atom_id res chain seq x y z
N MET A 1 12.58 16.69 11.92
CA MET A 1 12.09 18.05 11.64
C MET A 1 10.90 18.35 12.55
N PRO A 2 11.00 19.26 13.53
CA PRO A 2 9.88 19.65 14.38
C PRO A 2 8.85 20.44 13.58
N GLY A 3 7.55 20.20 13.78
CA GLY A 3 6.46 21.02 13.23
C GLY A 3 5.79 20.49 11.94
N ARG A 4 6.28 19.40 11.36
CA ARG A 4 5.62 18.72 10.24
C ARG A 4 4.44 17.86 10.75
N ARG A 5 3.21 18.40 10.77
CA ARG A 5 1.96 17.60 10.91
C ARG A 5 1.65 16.95 9.56
N PHE A 6 2.27 15.81 9.29
CA PHE A 6 1.85 14.94 8.20
C PHE A 6 1.00 13.88 8.88
N PRO A 7 -0.30 13.74 8.53
CA PRO A 7 -1.08 12.58 8.95
C PRO A 7 -0.48 11.34 8.29
N GLY A 8 0.62 10.82 8.84
CA GLY A 8 1.22 9.59 8.33
C GLY A 8 0.28 8.43 8.60
N VAL A 9 0.19 7.48 7.67
CA VAL A 9 -0.41 6.18 7.98
C VAL A 9 0.59 5.38 8.77
N LEU A 10 0.26 5.07 10.02
CA LEU A 10 1.01 4.07 10.78
C LEU A 10 0.63 2.70 10.24
N VAL A 11 1.61 1.96 9.73
CA VAL A 11 1.47 0.58 9.31
C VAL A 11 2.08 -0.31 10.38
N GLN A 12 1.30 -1.26 10.91
CA GLN A 12 1.80 -2.26 11.85
C GLN A 12 2.84 -3.15 11.18
N GLY A 13 3.82 -3.64 11.95
CA GLY A 13 4.87 -4.54 11.45
C GLY A 13 4.31 -5.76 10.71
N ASP A 14 3.25 -6.38 11.22
CA ASP A 14 2.61 -7.53 10.57
C ASP A 14 1.93 -7.16 9.25
N SER A 15 1.24 -6.02 9.20
CA SER A 15 0.65 -5.51 7.95
C SER A 15 1.72 -5.20 6.91
N LEU A 16 2.85 -4.63 7.33
CA LEU A 16 3.99 -4.41 6.43
C LEU A 16 4.60 -5.72 5.95
N HIS A 17 4.70 -6.72 6.83
CA HIS A 17 5.19 -8.05 6.47
C HIS A 17 4.28 -8.72 5.44
N ILE A 18 2.97 -8.60 5.59
CA ILE A 18 1.97 -9.10 4.63
C ILE A 18 2.17 -8.44 3.26
N LEU A 19 2.18 -7.10 3.19
CA LEU A 19 2.38 -6.39 1.91
C LEU A 19 3.67 -6.79 1.20
N ARG A 20 4.74 -7.00 1.97
CA ARG A 20 6.03 -7.49 1.44
C ARG A 20 5.91 -8.93 0.94
N GLY A 21 5.16 -9.78 1.64
CA GLY A 21 4.83 -11.14 1.23
C GLY A 21 4.06 -11.16 -0.09
N ASP A 22 2.95 -10.43 -0.17
CA ASP A 22 2.13 -10.26 -1.36
C ASP A 22 2.98 -9.81 -2.57
N MET A 23 3.87 -8.82 -2.37
CA MET A 23 4.79 -8.37 -3.42
C MET A 23 5.82 -9.44 -3.83
N ALA A 24 6.29 -10.25 -2.89
CA ALA A 24 7.21 -11.34 -3.20
C ALA A 24 6.52 -12.44 -4.03
N GLU A 25 5.22 -12.68 -3.81
CA GLU A 25 4.42 -13.60 -4.64
C GLU A 25 4.30 -13.10 -6.08
N VAL A 26 4.00 -11.81 -6.26
CA VAL A 26 3.98 -11.17 -7.60
C VAL A 26 5.32 -11.34 -8.31
N VAL A 27 6.43 -11.03 -7.62
CA VAL A 27 7.78 -11.17 -8.20
C VAL A 27 8.05 -12.63 -8.57
N GLY A 28 7.75 -13.57 -7.67
CA GLY A 28 7.97 -14.99 -7.92
C GLY A 28 7.15 -15.52 -9.10
N ALA A 29 5.90 -15.07 -9.26
CA ALA A 29 5.05 -15.44 -10.39
C ALA A 29 5.61 -14.87 -11.71
N CYS A 30 6.04 -13.62 -11.72
CA CYS A 30 6.73 -13.01 -12.86
C CYS A 30 8.01 -13.77 -13.26
N GLU A 31 8.83 -14.17 -12.29
CA GLU A 31 10.07 -14.93 -12.53
C GLU A 31 9.81 -16.31 -13.15
N ARG A 32 8.70 -16.95 -12.77
CA ARG A 32 8.26 -18.23 -13.37
C ARG A 32 7.60 -18.06 -14.73
N GLY A 33 7.31 -16.83 -15.16
CA GLY A 33 6.54 -16.53 -16.37
C GLY A 33 5.05 -16.83 -16.23
N ASP A 34 4.55 -16.99 -15.00
CA ASP A 34 3.14 -17.23 -14.70
C ASP A 34 2.39 -15.89 -14.58
N LEU A 35 2.00 -15.36 -15.73
CA LEU A 35 1.40 -14.01 -15.82
C LEU A 35 -0.05 -13.94 -15.30
N GLU A 36 -0.74 -15.07 -15.25
CA GLU A 36 -2.10 -15.14 -14.68
C GLU A 36 -2.02 -15.00 -13.16
N GLU A 37 -1.20 -15.83 -12.51
CA GLU A 37 -0.94 -15.73 -11.07
C GLU A 37 -0.36 -14.36 -10.69
N ALA A 38 0.60 -13.84 -11.47
CA ALA A 38 1.18 -12.53 -11.21
C ALA A 38 0.14 -11.41 -11.26
N ARG A 39 -0.82 -11.49 -12.19
CA ARG A 39 -1.91 -10.52 -12.30
C ARG A 39 -2.84 -10.62 -11.11
N ASP A 40 -3.21 -11.83 -10.70
CA ASP A 40 -4.14 -12.05 -9.60
C ASP A 40 -3.54 -11.58 -8.27
N SER A 41 -2.30 -11.98 -7.96
CA SER A 41 -1.56 -11.49 -6.78
C SER A 41 -1.36 -9.98 -6.81
N ALA A 42 -1.06 -9.40 -7.98
CA ALA A 42 -0.88 -7.95 -8.10
C ALA A 42 -2.20 -7.20 -7.89
N GLY A 43 -3.32 -7.76 -8.36
CA GLY A 43 -4.65 -7.21 -8.13
C GLY A 43 -5.00 -7.17 -6.64
N LEU A 44 -4.71 -8.24 -5.90
CA LEU A 44 -4.92 -8.28 -4.45
C LEU A 44 -4.03 -7.28 -3.71
N LEU A 45 -2.75 -7.20 -4.07
CA LEU A 45 -1.82 -6.23 -3.50
C LEU A 45 -2.30 -4.79 -3.75
N LEU A 46 -2.78 -4.48 -4.95
CA LEU A 46 -3.31 -3.16 -5.27
C LEU A 46 -4.53 -2.81 -4.41
N VAL A 47 -5.46 -3.75 -4.20
CA VAL A 47 -6.61 -3.53 -3.31
C VAL A 47 -6.17 -3.18 -1.88
N HIS A 48 -5.14 -3.84 -1.36
CA HIS A 48 -4.59 -3.54 -0.03
C HIS A 48 -3.93 -2.14 0.02
N LEU A 49 -3.17 -1.79 -1.01
CA LEU A 49 -2.52 -0.47 -1.10
C LEU A 49 -3.55 0.66 -1.26
N ASP A 50 -4.59 0.46 -2.07
CA ASP A 50 -5.69 1.42 -2.25
C ASP A 50 -6.45 1.66 -0.94
N ALA A 51 -6.67 0.61 -0.13
CA ALA A 51 -7.29 0.76 1.18
C ALA A 51 -6.44 1.60 2.14
N LEU A 52 -5.12 1.41 2.15
CA LEU A 52 -4.20 2.22 2.95
C LEU A 52 -4.17 3.68 2.46
N LEU A 53 -4.16 3.89 1.14
CA LEU A 53 -4.17 5.21 0.54
C LEU A 53 -5.48 5.95 0.81
N ALA A 54 -6.63 5.27 0.69
CA ALA A 54 -7.93 5.87 1.00
C ALA A 54 -7.99 6.34 2.47
N ARG A 55 -7.45 5.56 3.41
CA ARG A 55 -7.35 5.96 4.82
C ARG A 55 -6.43 7.16 5.03
N TYR A 56 -5.32 7.22 4.31
CA TYR A 56 -4.43 8.39 4.31
C TYR A 56 -5.18 9.65 3.82
N GLU A 57 -5.82 9.54 2.67
CA GLU A 57 -6.54 10.67 2.04
C GLU A 57 -7.70 11.16 2.90
N ALA A 58 -8.43 10.26 3.56
CA ALA A 58 -9.46 10.62 4.52
C ALA A 58 -8.88 11.43 5.68
N ALA A 59 -7.75 11.00 6.26
CA ALA A 59 -7.09 11.72 7.34
C ALA A 59 -6.55 13.09 6.91
N LEU A 60 -6.08 13.24 5.67
CA LEU A 60 -5.73 14.54 5.11
C LEU A 60 -6.96 15.45 4.99
N GLY A 61 -8.07 14.90 4.49
CA GLY A 61 -9.34 15.62 4.35
C GLY A 61 -9.91 16.12 5.68
N GLU A 62 -9.87 15.28 6.72
CA GLU A 62 -10.29 15.65 8.09
C GLU A 62 -9.47 16.80 8.69
N HIS A 63 -8.25 17.00 8.20
CA HIS A 63 -7.35 18.05 8.66
C HIS A 63 -7.19 19.21 7.66
N GLU A 64 -7.99 19.23 6.59
CA GLU A 64 -7.93 20.23 5.51
C GLU A 64 -6.53 20.36 4.89
N ILE A 65 -5.77 19.26 4.87
CA ILE A 65 -4.43 19.20 4.29
C ILE A 65 -4.55 18.80 2.82
N PRO A 66 -3.98 19.57 1.87
CA PRO A 66 -4.00 19.21 0.46
C PRO A 66 -3.19 17.93 0.19
N ARG A 67 -3.62 17.16 -0.82
CA ARG A 67 -2.92 15.95 -1.25
C ARG A 67 -1.56 16.34 -1.87
N PRO A 68 -0.48 15.59 -1.59
CA PRO A 68 0.86 15.91 -2.08
C PRO A 68 1.15 15.44 -3.51
N TYR A 69 0.17 14.89 -4.22
CA TYR A 69 0.24 14.35 -5.58
C TYR A 69 -0.99 14.75 -6.39
#